data_AF-A0A6M5K9L8-F1
#
_entry.id   AF-A0A6M5K9L8-F1
#
_cell.length_a   1.000
_cell.length_b   1.000
_cell.length_c   1.000
_cell.angle_alpha   90.00
_cell.angle_beta   90.00
_cell.angle_gamma   90.00
#
_symmetry.space_group_name_H-M   'P 1'
#
loop_
_entity.id
_entity.type
_entity.pdbx_description
1 polymer ?
#
loop_
_entity_poly.entity_id
_entity_poly.type
_entity_poly.pdbx_seq_one_letter_code
_entity_poly.pdbx_strand_id
1 'polypeptide(L)'
;MTDFQSGGEAPHFSAPVIQDNPTGWGPCEMPDQFKDMPYQPFSKGDRLGKISDWTGAAFQDKKYANKYASQFGSGSQYAYYHDEDESTFHLVDTTR
;
A
#
# COMPACT_ATOMS: atom_id res chain seq x y z
N MET A 1 -49.81 -35.70 20.27
CA MET A 1 -48.47 -35.82 20.86
C MET A 1 -47.50 -35.52 19.74
N THR A 2 -47.06 -34.27 19.62
CA THR A 2 -46.20 -33.78 18.55
C THR A 2 -44.97 -33.19 19.19
N ASP A 3 -43.85 -33.91 19.10
CA ASP A 3 -42.55 -33.45 19.55
C ASP A 3 -42.07 -32.30 18.66
N PHE A 4 -41.85 -31.14 19.26
CA PHE A 4 -41.18 -30.02 18.60
C PHE A 4 -39.68 -30.31 18.55
N GLN A 5 -39.18 -30.66 17.36
CA GLN A 5 -37.74 -30.68 17.09
C GLN A 5 -37.20 -29.25 17.12
N SER A 6 -36.51 -28.89 18.20
CA SER A 6 -35.74 -27.65 18.32
C SER A 6 -34.43 -27.77 17.53
N GLY A 7 -34.50 -27.57 16.21
CA GLY A 7 -33.35 -27.58 15.30
C GLY A 7 -32.64 -26.23 15.17
N GLY A 8 -32.59 -25.41 16.22
CA GLY A 8 -31.89 -24.13 16.22
C GLY A 8 -30.51 -24.27 16.85
N GLU A 9 -29.44 -24.11 16.06
CA GLU A 9 -28.08 -24.01 16.56
C GLU A 9 -27.97 -22.85 17.55
N ALA A 10 -27.52 -23.14 18.77
CA ALA A 10 -27.37 -22.12 19.81
C ALA A 10 -26.33 -21.07 19.35
N PRO A 11 -26.51 -19.78 19.68
CA PRO A 11 -25.56 -18.75 19.29
C PRO A 11 -24.16 -19.07 19.84
N HIS A 12 -23.18 -19.15 18.94
CA HIS A 12 -21.80 -19.47 19.28
C HIS A 12 -20.98 -18.18 19.52
N PHE A 13 -20.21 -18.17 20.61
CA PHE A 13 -19.25 -17.11 20.90
C PHE A 13 -17.85 -17.72 21.05
N SER A 14 -16.93 -17.28 20.20
CA SER A 14 -15.50 -17.57 20.32
C SER A 14 -14.80 -16.40 21.01
N ALA A 15 -14.10 -16.67 22.11
CA ALA A 15 -13.32 -15.63 22.78
C ALA A 15 -12.22 -15.09 21.85
N PRO A 16 -12.05 -13.76 21.73
CA PRO A 16 -10.99 -13.19 20.92
C PRO A 16 -9.62 -13.46 21.55
N VAL A 17 -8.60 -13.62 20.72
CA VAL A 17 -7.21 -13.70 21.17
C VAL A 17 -6.75 -12.30 21.60
N ILE A 18 -6.20 -12.19 22.80
CA ILE A 18 -5.70 -10.94 23.38
C ILE A 18 -4.19 -11.09 23.60
N GLN A 19 -3.43 -10.03 23.31
CA GLN A 19 -1.99 -9.96 23.56
C GLN A 19 -1.71 -9.89 25.07
N ASP A 20 -0.72 -10.65 25.54
CA ASP A 20 -0.25 -10.62 26.92
C ASP A 20 1.04 -9.79 27.03
N ASN A 21 1.13 -8.95 28.05
CA ASN A 21 2.28 -8.07 28.31
C ASN A 21 2.59 -8.06 29.82
N PRO A 22 3.32 -9.08 30.33
CA PRO A 22 3.49 -9.29 31.77
C PRO A 22 4.32 -8.21 32.47
N THR A 23 5.11 -7.43 31.72
CA THR A 23 6.07 -6.45 32.27
C THR A 23 5.69 -5.00 31.99
N GLY A 24 4.56 -4.73 31.33
CA GLY A 24 4.24 -3.37 30.89
C GLY A 24 2.78 -3.17 30.48
N TRP A 25 2.51 -2.00 29.91
CA TRP A 25 1.22 -1.60 29.39
C TRP A 25 1.35 -1.12 27.95
N GLY A 26 0.44 -1.55 27.06
CA GLY A 26 0.40 -1.16 25.65
C GLY A 26 0.78 -2.30 24.69
N PRO A 27 0.90 -1.99 23.38
CA PRO A 27 1.24 -2.96 22.34
C PRO A 27 2.59 -3.63 22.64
N CYS A 28 2.64 -4.96 22.61
CA CYS A 28 3.87 -5.73 22.81
C CYS A 28 4.45 -6.29 21.51
N GLU A 29 3.63 -6.39 20.45
CA GLU A 29 4.04 -6.97 19.16
C GLU A 29 3.45 -6.20 17.98
N MET A 30 4.20 -6.17 16.86
CA MET A 30 3.70 -5.65 15.60
C MET A 30 2.70 -6.65 15.01
N PRO A 31 1.52 -6.20 14.51
CA PRO A 31 0.56 -7.11 13.91
C PRO A 31 1.16 -7.90 12.75
N ASP A 32 0.88 -9.21 12.70
CA ASP A 32 1.39 -10.12 11.67
C ASP A 32 1.15 -9.61 10.24
N GLN A 33 0.03 -8.92 10.04
CA GLN A 33 -0.34 -8.37 8.74
C GLN A 33 0.69 -7.39 8.17
N PHE A 34 1.45 -6.69 9.02
CA PHE A 34 2.36 -5.62 8.59
C PHE A 34 3.84 -5.96 8.80
N LYS A 35 4.15 -7.14 9.37
CA LYS A 35 5.52 -7.48 9.77
C LYS A 35 6.51 -7.62 8.61
N ASP A 36 6.01 -8.09 7.47
CA ASP A 36 6.83 -8.44 6.32
C ASP A 36 6.73 -7.42 5.17
N MET A 37 6.18 -6.22 5.42
CA MET A 37 6.06 -5.15 4.42
C MET A 37 6.72 -3.84 4.87
N PRO A 38 7.48 -3.15 4.01
CA PRO A 38 7.94 -1.80 4.31
C PRO A 38 6.77 -0.85 4.61
N TYR A 39 6.81 -0.20 5.75
CA TYR A 39 5.77 0.77 6.12
C TYR A 39 5.89 2.03 5.26
N GLN A 40 4.80 2.42 4.60
CA GLN A 40 4.67 3.72 3.96
C GLN A 40 3.27 4.28 4.23
N PRO A 41 3.15 5.47 4.84
CA PRO A 41 1.85 6.08 5.08
C PRO A 41 1.18 6.48 3.76
N PHE A 42 -0.14 6.38 3.71
CA PHE A 42 -0.95 6.80 2.57
C PHE A 42 -2.34 7.23 3.01
N SER A 43 -3.03 8.00 2.16
CA SER A 43 -4.42 8.39 2.36
C SER A 43 -5.28 7.81 1.25
N LYS A 44 -6.35 7.10 1.63
CA LYS A 44 -7.32 6.53 0.65
C LYS A 44 -8.14 7.61 -0.06
N GLY A 45 -8.15 8.84 0.46
CA GLY A 45 -8.82 9.98 -0.16
C GLY A 45 -7.97 10.71 -1.18
N ASP A 46 -6.71 10.32 -1.36
CA ASP A 46 -5.81 10.99 -2.29
C ASP A 46 -6.28 10.77 -3.74
N ARG A 47 -6.14 11.81 -4.56
CA ARG A 47 -6.57 11.76 -5.96
C ARG A 47 -5.67 10.81 -6.75
N LEU A 48 -6.27 9.88 -7.49
CA LEU A 48 -5.59 8.97 -8.40
C LEU A 48 -5.63 9.47 -9.84
N GLY A 49 -4.77 8.91 -10.71
CA GLY A 49 -4.78 9.18 -12.16
C GLY A 49 -3.64 10.06 -12.69
N LYS A 50 -2.52 10.16 -11.95
CA LYS A 50 -1.30 10.78 -12.48
C LYS A 50 -0.65 9.85 -13.51
N ILE A 51 -0.36 10.38 -14.69
CA ILE A 51 0.43 9.69 -15.72
C ILE A 51 1.93 9.92 -15.48
N SER A 52 2.77 9.06 -16.05
CA SER A 52 4.22 9.27 -16.17
C SER A 52 4.56 9.36 -17.66
N ASP A 53 5.35 10.35 -18.05
CA ASP A 53 5.78 10.58 -19.43
C ASP A 53 7.29 10.82 -19.46
N TRP A 54 8.02 9.93 -20.14
CA TRP A 54 9.47 9.98 -20.29
C TRP A 54 9.93 11.05 -21.29
N THR A 55 9.04 11.52 -22.18
CA THR A 55 9.34 12.61 -23.13
C THR A 55 9.13 14.00 -22.52
N GLY A 56 8.42 14.09 -21.39
CA GLY A 56 8.13 15.34 -20.68
C GLY A 56 7.08 16.24 -21.33
N ALA A 57 6.45 15.84 -22.44
CA ALA A 57 5.50 16.66 -23.18
C ALA A 57 4.17 16.86 -22.43
N ALA A 58 3.76 15.89 -21.61
CA ALA A 58 2.43 15.85 -20.99
C ALA A 58 2.20 16.85 -19.83
N PHE A 59 3.23 17.50 -19.31
CA PHE A 59 3.16 18.30 -18.06
C PHE A 59 3.30 19.82 -18.24
N GLN A 60 2.79 20.38 -19.34
CA GLN A 60 2.90 21.83 -19.63
C GLN A 60 2.24 22.71 -18.54
N ASP A 61 1.19 22.23 -17.87
CA ASP A 61 0.52 22.97 -16.79
C ASP A 61 0.80 22.34 -15.41
N LYS A 62 1.69 23.02 -14.66
CA LYS A 62 2.08 22.65 -13.28
C LYS A 62 0.90 22.57 -12.30
N LYS A 63 -0.24 23.19 -12.61
CA LYS A 63 -1.44 23.13 -11.75
C LYS A 63 -2.01 21.72 -11.62
N TYR A 64 -1.78 20.83 -12.59
CA TYR A 64 -2.27 19.45 -12.52
C TYR A 64 -1.36 18.55 -11.70
N ALA A 65 -0.04 18.81 -11.69
CA ALA A 65 0.92 18.02 -10.93
C ALA A 65 0.65 18.08 -9.42
N ASN A 66 0.27 19.25 -8.91
CA ASN A 66 -0.01 19.46 -7.48
C ASN A 66 -1.27 18.75 -6.98
N LYS A 67 -2.20 18.38 -7.87
CA LYS A 67 -3.47 17.73 -7.49
C LYS A 67 -3.30 16.29 -7.03
N TYR A 68 -2.16 15.68 -7.34
CA TYR A 68 -1.85 14.28 -7.06
C TYR A 68 -0.74 14.13 -6.01
N ALA A 69 -0.29 15.24 -5.41
CA ALA A 69 0.69 15.19 -4.32
C ALA A 69 -0.02 14.77 -3.03
N SER A 70 0.48 13.72 -2.38
CA SER A 70 -0.03 13.30 -1.07
C SER A 70 0.44 14.27 0.01
N GLN A 71 -0.46 14.68 0.91
CA GLN A 71 -0.12 15.58 2.02
C GLN A 71 0.47 14.83 3.23
N PHE A 72 0.14 13.55 3.40
CA PHE A 72 0.51 12.76 4.58
C PHE A 72 1.36 11.52 4.23
N GLY A 73 1.60 11.26 2.95
CA GLY A 73 2.25 10.05 2.44
C GLY A 73 3.59 10.29 1.73
N SER A 74 4.38 11.26 2.17
CA SER A 74 5.71 11.54 1.58
C SER A 74 6.72 10.47 2.01
N GLY A 75 6.73 9.33 1.33
CA GLY A 75 7.72 8.26 1.51
C GLY A 75 8.22 7.71 0.19
N SER A 76 9.46 7.22 0.19
CA SER A 76 10.13 6.62 -0.97
C SER A 76 10.52 5.16 -0.73
N GLN A 77 9.85 4.46 0.20
CA GLN A 77 10.19 3.05 0.52
C GLN A 77 9.95 2.12 -0.67
N TYR A 78 9.03 2.49 -1.55
CA TYR A 78 8.73 1.80 -2.80
C TYR A 78 9.21 2.55 -4.05
N ALA A 79 10.15 3.49 -3.89
CA ALA A 79 10.70 4.25 -5.02
C ALA A 79 11.88 3.53 -5.67
N TYR A 80 12.00 3.66 -6.99
CA TYR A 80 13.16 3.27 -7.75
C TYR A 80 13.91 4.53 -8.19
N TYR A 81 15.24 4.51 -8.04
CA TYR A 81 16.13 5.57 -8.50
C TYR A 81 17.03 4.98 -9.59
N HIS A 82 17.09 5.68 -10.72
CA HIS A 82 17.96 5.30 -11.82
C HIS A 82 19.20 6.20 -11.81
N ASP A 83 20.37 5.61 -11.57
CA ASP A 83 21.61 6.35 -11.31
C ASP A 83 22.36 6.79 -12.58
N GLU A 84 22.01 6.25 -13.76
CA GLU A 84 22.71 6.51 -15.03
C GLU A 84 21.82 7.24 -16.05
N ASP A 85 22.37 8.26 -16.72
CA ASP A 85 21.68 8.99 -17.79
C ASP A 85 21.65 8.18 -19.11
N GLU A 86 20.47 7.63 -19.45
CA GLU A 86 20.22 6.70 -20.58
C GLU A 86 20.49 7.24 -22.00
N SER A 87 21.00 8.47 -22.17
CA SER A 87 21.18 9.07 -23.51
C SER A 87 22.53 8.77 -24.19
N THR A 88 23.39 8.00 -23.52
CA THR A 88 24.77 7.73 -23.99
C THR A 88 24.89 6.48 -24.85
N PHE A 89 23.93 5.55 -24.74
CA PHE A 89 23.91 4.31 -25.50
C PHE A 89 23.36 4.52 -26.90
N HIS A 90 23.97 3.86 -27.88
CA HIS A 90 23.57 3.92 -29.28
C HIS A 90 23.19 2.52 -29.77
N LEU A 91 22.08 2.40 -30.49
CA LEU A 91 21.67 1.14 -31.12
C LEU A 91 22.58 0.86 -32.33
N VAL A 92 23.23 -0.30 -32.34
CA VAL A 92 24.06 -0.75 -33.48
C VAL A 92 23.19 -1.56 -34.44
N ASP A 93 23.15 -1.17 -35.71
CA ASP A 93 22.51 -1.96 -36.77
C ASP A 93 23.42 -3.13 -37.17
N THR A 94 22.85 -4.34 -37.22
CA THR A 94 23.55 -5.59 -37.58
C THR A 94 22.99 -6.23 -38.86
N THR A 95 22.09 -5.56 -39.56
CA THR A 95 21.58 -6.03 -40.84
C THR A 95 22.66 -5.89 -41.92
N ARG A 96 22.95 -7.00 -42.61
CA ARG A 96 23.98 -7.12 -43.65
C ARG A 96 23.35 -7.48 -44.98
#